data_AF-A0A238D3J4-F1
#
_entry.id   AF-A0A238D3J4-F1
#
_cell.length_a   1.000
_cell.length_b   1.000
_cell.length_c   1.000
_cell.angle_alpha   90.00
_cell.angle_beta   90.00
_cell.angle_gamma   90.00
#
_symmetry.space_group_name_H-M   'P 1'
#
loop_
_entity.id
_entity.type
_entity.pdbx_description
1 polymer ?
#
loop_
_entity_poly.entity_id
_entity_poly.type
_entity_poly.pdbx_seq_one_letter_code
_entity_poly.pdbx_strand_id
1 'polypeptide(L)'
;MHAFALYRVHEQAYSTLFASLAQSAATQEQVLLGAPGTIIEHKRGAHVYFARQFMSPEGKRCEETLGGTARDPDVLQRVQTMRQRMERSHGLIARIRELGRLGFQLADNKTCATVGVLYNHGLFAAGAVLVGSHAYAVLLNMLGIQAVAYRTEDVDIARGHPLALAGVPDDGLLGMLRQTGIAFVEVPGLHPAEPATSFTQIGPSRFHVDLLVPARTQDIAIVPVPELRAHATALPYLGYLLENTQMSVLLARHGAVPVRIPDAARFALHKLVVGRLRPAAMHAKASKDLQQAATLLAMLAEQRPGDIEDACQALPSAARAKARGALSFVKSLLQNAHPAAIEALQAGLSAKA
;
A
#
# COMPACT_ATOMS: atom_id res chain seq x y z
N MET A 1 -3.41 23.08 -25.97
CA MET A 1 -3.33 22.32 -24.70
C MET A 1 -2.66 21.00 -25.02
N HIS A 2 -1.40 20.79 -24.62
CA HIS A 2 -0.74 19.51 -24.85
C HIS A 2 -1.47 18.43 -24.05
N ALA A 3 -1.90 17.35 -24.72
CA ALA A 3 -2.40 16.16 -24.05
C ALA A 3 -1.32 15.67 -23.07
N PHE A 4 -1.67 15.53 -21.79
CA PHE A 4 -0.76 14.94 -20.82
C PHE A 4 -0.52 13.49 -21.23
N ALA A 5 0.74 13.12 -21.45
CA ALA A 5 1.14 11.72 -21.55
C ALA A 5 0.69 10.99 -20.27
N LEU A 6 0.16 9.77 -20.42
CA LEU A 6 -0.34 8.98 -19.29
C LEU A 6 0.77 8.69 -18.26
N TYR A 7 2.00 8.52 -18.74
CA TYR A 7 3.19 8.38 -17.92
C TYR A 7 4.43 8.95 -18.62
N ARG A 8 5.53 9.01 -17.87
CA ARG A 8 6.90 9.22 -18.32
C ARG A 8 7.77 8.12 -17.75
N VAL A 9 8.73 7.63 -18.53
CA VAL A 9 9.69 6.63 -18.07
C VAL A 9 10.81 7.34 -17.31
N HIS A 10 11.17 6.82 -16.14
CA HIS A 10 12.35 7.25 -15.41
C HIS A 10 13.61 6.75 -16.12
N GLU A 11 14.70 7.51 -16.04
CA GLU A 11 15.99 7.04 -16.53
C GLU A 11 16.39 5.72 -15.84
N GLN A 12 17.08 4.86 -16.58
CA GLN A 12 17.49 3.54 -16.09
C GLN A 12 18.32 3.63 -14.80
N ALA A 13 19.17 4.65 -14.67
CA ALA A 13 19.96 4.89 -13.47
C ALA A 13 19.07 5.10 -12.21
N TYR A 14 17.94 5.80 -12.36
CA TYR A 14 17.02 6.04 -11.25
C TYR A 14 16.26 4.77 -10.87
N SER A 15 15.90 3.94 -11.85
CA SER A 15 15.30 2.62 -11.61
C SER A 15 16.26 1.69 -10.86
N THR A 16 17.55 1.72 -11.19
CA THR A 16 18.60 0.99 -10.45
C THR A 16 18.74 1.49 -9.01
N LEU A 17 18.70 2.81 -8.79
CA LEU A 17 18.72 3.41 -7.45
C LEU A 17 17.52 2.95 -6.62
N PHE A 18 16.33 2.94 -7.20
CA PHE A 18 15.12 2.40 -6.56
C PHE A 18 15.27 0.92 -6.20
N ALA A 19 15.76 0.08 -7.13
CA ALA A 19 15.95 -1.36 -6.89
C ALA A 19 16.93 -1.62 -5.73
N SER A 20 18.06 -0.90 -5.69
CA SER A 20 19.03 -0.98 -4.59
C SER A 20 18.42 -0.56 -3.24
N LEU A 21 17.59 0.48 -3.25
CA LEU A 21 16.86 0.94 -2.06
C LEU A 21 15.84 -0.11 -1.60
N ALA A 22 15.07 -0.69 -2.52
CA ALA A 22 14.10 -1.74 -2.23
C ALA A 22 14.78 -2.98 -1.61
N GLN A 23 15.92 -3.41 -2.16
CA GLN A 23 16.71 -4.49 -1.60
C GLN A 23 17.22 -4.16 -0.19
N SER A 24 17.71 -2.93 0.01
CA SER A 24 18.14 -2.46 1.34
C SER A 24 16.98 -2.47 2.34
N ALA A 25 15.79 -2.01 1.91
CA ALA A 25 14.59 -1.99 2.75
C ALA A 25 14.08 -3.39 3.09
N ALA A 26 14.20 -4.35 2.18
CA ALA A 26 13.80 -5.75 2.41
C ALA A 26 14.62 -6.45 3.51
N THR A 27 15.82 -5.95 3.83
CA THR A 27 16.65 -6.46 4.95
C THR A 27 16.23 -5.93 6.32
N GLN A 28 15.24 -5.04 6.39
CA GLN A 28 14.75 -4.51 7.66
C GLN A 28 13.93 -5.56 8.40
N GLU A 29 14.37 -5.97 9.59
CA GLU A 29 13.54 -6.80 10.47
C GLU A 29 12.27 -6.06 10.94
N GLN A 30 12.42 -4.78 11.27
CA GLN A 30 11.34 -3.89 11.68
C GLN A 30 11.58 -2.49 11.14
N VAL A 31 10.49 -1.79 10.82
CA VAL A 31 10.51 -0.38 10.44
C VAL A 31 10.24 0.50 11.66
N LEU A 32 10.82 1.69 11.67
CA LEU A 32 10.54 2.69 12.70
C LEU A 32 9.18 3.34 12.44
N LEU A 33 8.35 3.44 13.48
CA LEU A 33 7.12 4.24 13.43
C LEU A 33 7.49 5.70 13.71
N GLY A 34 7.21 6.59 12.75
CA GLY A 34 7.64 8.00 12.80
C GLY A 34 9.08 8.24 12.32
N ALA A 35 9.56 9.47 12.47
CA ALA A 35 10.91 9.84 12.04
C ALA A 35 11.99 9.10 12.88
N PRO A 36 13.21 8.86 12.38
CA PRO A 36 14.22 8.12 13.13
C PRO A 36 14.57 8.76 14.48
N GLY A 37 14.64 10.09 14.53
CA GLY A 37 14.83 10.84 15.77
C GLY A 37 16.25 10.77 16.32
N THR A 38 16.39 10.94 17.64
CA THR A 38 17.65 10.90 18.38
C THR A 38 17.48 10.08 19.67
N ILE A 39 18.57 9.49 20.16
CA ILE A 39 18.59 8.90 21.49
C ILE A 39 18.94 10.00 22.50
N ILE A 40 18.14 10.10 23.56
CA ILE A 40 18.33 11.03 24.66
C ILE A 40 18.44 10.28 25.99
N GLU A 41 19.07 10.94 26.95
CA GLU A 41 19.26 10.43 28.31
C GLU A 41 18.56 11.32 29.32
N HIS A 42 17.73 10.73 30.18
CA HIS A 42 17.06 11.40 31.29
C HIS A 42 17.70 10.96 32.61
N LYS A 43 18.22 11.91 33.38
CA LYS A 43 18.76 11.65 34.72
C LYS A 43 17.69 11.88 35.78
N ARG A 44 17.44 10.89 36.63
CA ARG A 44 16.58 11.01 37.82
C ARG A 44 17.31 10.42 39.03
N GLY A 45 17.88 11.30 39.86
CA GLY A 45 18.78 10.88 40.95
C GLY A 45 20.01 10.15 40.41
N ALA A 46 20.29 8.95 40.93
CA ALA A 46 21.39 8.10 40.47
C ALA A 46 21.07 7.27 39.20
N HIS A 47 19.84 7.35 38.69
CA HIS A 47 19.37 6.53 37.58
C HIS A 47 19.37 7.30 36.25
N VAL A 48 19.77 6.63 35.17
CA VAL A 48 19.79 7.16 33.80
C VAL A 48 18.84 6.35 32.93
N TYR A 49 17.88 7.00 32.29
CA TYR A 49 16.90 6.38 31.40
C TYR A 49 17.18 6.78 29.96
N PHE A 50 17.09 5.83 29.03
CA PHE A 50 17.22 6.12 27.62
C PHE A 50 15.85 6.22 26.97
N ALA A 51 15.69 7.19 26.08
CA ALA A 51 14.51 7.29 25.22
C ALA A 51 14.93 7.65 23.79
N ARG A 52 14.14 7.22 22.82
CA ARG A 52 14.20 7.74 21.45
C ARG A 52 13.24 8.92 21.36
N GLN A 53 13.75 10.12 21.14
CA GLN A 53 12.94 11.31 20.87
C GLN A 53 12.78 11.49 19.36
N PHE A 54 11.55 11.61 18.88
CA PHE A 54 11.26 11.66 17.44
C PHE A 54 9.98 12.43 17.11
N MET A 55 9.77 12.68 15.82
CA MET A 55 8.52 13.24 15.30
C MET A 55 7.57 12.10 14.93
N SER A 56 6.40 12.07 15.56
CA SER A 56 5.32 11.13 15.27
C SER A 56 4.76 11.30 13.85
N PRO A 57 3.93 10.35 13.38
CA PRO A 57 3.26 10.45 12.09
C PRO A 57 2.38 11.70 11.96
N GLU A 58 1.90 12.23 13.09
CA GLU A 58 1.09 13.46 13.17
C GLU A 58 1.92 14.75 13.31
N GLY A 59 3.25 14.66 13.27
CA GLY A 59 4.11 15.83 13.42
C GLY A 59 4.22 16.37 14.86
N LYS A 60 3.87 15.55 15.87
CA LYS A 60 4.10 15.87 17.29
C LYS A 60 5.42 15.26 17.76
N ARG A 61 6.15 15.95 18.63
CA ARG A 61 7.35 15.40 19.29
C ARG A 61 6.92 14.33 20.31
N CYS A 62 7.51 13.15 20.22
CA CYS A 62 7.23 12.00 21.08
C CYS A 62 8.53 11.40 21.63
N GLU A 63 8.41 10.64 22.71
CA GLU A 63 9.51 9.89 23.30
C GLU A 63 9.09 8.43 23.51
N GLU A 64 9.87 7.51 22.94
CA GLU A 64 9.73 6.07 23.12
C GLU A 64 10.77 5.63 24.16
N THR A 65 10.32 5.10 25.30
CA THR A 65 11.21 4.68 26.39
C THR A 65 11.93 3.38 26.03
N LEU A 66 13.26 3.37 26.18
CA LEU A 66 14.11 2.20 25.89
C LEU A 66 14.55 1.45 27.16
N GLY A 67 14.12 1.91 28.33
CA GLY A 67 14.46 1.35 29.63
C GLY A 67 15.47 2.19 30.41
N GLY A 68 15.90 1.69 31.59
CA GLY A 68 16.68 2.49 32.52
C GLY A 68 17.73 1.78 33.37
N THR A 69 18.67 2.64 33.79
CA THR A 69 19.84 2.55 34.68
C THR A 69 21.21 2.24 34.07
N ALA A 70 21.50 2.77 32.86
CA ALA A 70 22.81 2.91 32.17
C ALA A 70 23.79 1.71 32.06
N ARG A 71 23.71 0.71 32.93
CA ARG A 71 24.61 -0.45 33.03
C ARG A 71 23.88 -1.78 32.90
N ASP A 72 22.55 -1.76 32.81
CA ASP A 72 21.75 -2.94 32.50
C ASP A 72 22.06 -3.40 31.05
N PRO A 73 22.62 -4.61 30.86
CA PRO A 73 22.94 -5.14 29.54
C PRO A 73 21.74 -5.17 28.57
N ASP A 74 20.53 -5.44 29.07
CA ASP A 74 19.33 -5.53 28.22
C ASP A 74 18.89 -4.15 27.72
N VAL A 75 19.06 -3.11 28.55
CA VAL A 75 18.83 -1.72 28.16
C VAL A 75 19.86 -1.28 27.12
N LEU A 76 21.14 -1.58 27.35
CA LEU A 76 22.21 -1.24 26.42
C LEU A 76 22.02 -1.93 25.06
N GLN A 77 21.62 -3.20 25.06
CA GLN A 77 21.31 -3.94 23.83
C GLN A 77 20.12 -3.32 23.09
N ARG A 78 19.03 -2.95 23.79
CA ARG A 78 17.89 -2.25 23.18
C ARG A 78 18.29 -0.91 22.57
N VAL A 79 19.11 -0.12 23.27
CA VAL A 79 19.64 1.16 22.76
C VAL A 79 20.51 0.94 21.52
N GLN A 80 21.38 -0.07 21.53
CA GLN A 80 22.22 -0.40 20.38
C GLN A 80 21.40 -0.85 19.17
N THR A 81 20.44 -1.75 19.37
CA THR A 81 19.49 -2.17 18.33
C THR A 81 18.71 -0.97 17.77
N MET A 82 18.25 -0.06 18.63
CA MET A 82 17.56 1.15 18.18
C MET A 82 18.49 2.06 17.37
N ARG A 83 19.74 2.27 17.79
CA ARG A 83 20.75 3.04 17.03
C ARG A 83 20.98 2.46 15.64
N GLN A 84 21.14 1.14 15.52
CA GLN A 84 21.32 0.46 14.23
C GLN A 84 20.10 0.64 13.32
N ARG A 85 18.88 0.56 13.86
CA ARG A 85 17.64 0.82 13.12
C ARG A 85 17.56 2.27 12.64
N MET A 86 17.93 3.23 13.49
CA MET A 86 17.96 4.65 13.15
C MET A 86 18.99 4.97 12.07
N GLU A 87 20.20 4.41 12.17
CA GLU A 87 21.26 4.56 11.16
C GLU A 87 20.82 4.03 9.79
N ARG A 88 20.27 2.81 9.76
CA ARG A 88 19.71 2.23 8.52
C ARG A 88 18.61 3.13 7.95
N SER A 89 17.69 3.59 8.78
CA SER A 89 16.60 4.48 8.35
C SER A 89 17.12 5.81 7.80
N HIS A 90 18.13 6.43 8.42
CA HIS A 90 18.78 7.63 7.87
C HIS A 90 19.39 7.38 6.48
N GLY A 91 20.10 6.28 6.30
CA GLY A 91 20.69 5.90 5.01
C GLY A 91 19.66 5.68 3.90
N LEU A 92 18.47 5.19 4.25
CA LEU A 92 17.35 5.05 3.33
C LEU A 92 16.69 6.40 3.02
N ILE A 93 16.39 7.21 4.05
CA ILE A 93 15.72 8.50 3.89
C ILE A 93 16.50 9.44 2.95
N ALA A 94 17.84 9.43 3.00
CA ALA A 94 18.65 10.22 2.07
C ALA A 94 18.36 9.86 0.60
N ARG A 95 18.37 8.56 0.28
CA ARG A 95 18.05 8.04 -1.07
C ARG A 95 16.58 8.24 -1.45
N ILE A 96 15.65 8.09 -0.49
CA ILE A 96 14.22 8.33 -0.73
C ILE A 96 13.97 9.80 -1.11
N ARG A 97 14.66 10.75 -0.46
CA ARG A 97 14.54 12.18 -0.78
C ARG A 97 15.01 12.47 -2.21
N GLU A 98 16.07 11.80 -2.65
CA GLU A 98 16.56 11.89 -4.03
C GLU A 98 15.52 11.33 -5.01
N LEU A 99 15.04 10.10 -4.82
CA LEU A 99 13.99 9.48 -5.64
C LEU A 99 12.72 10.37 -5.70
N GLY A 100 12.32 10.97 -4.58
CA GLY A 100 11.19 11.90 -4.54
C GLY A 100 11.39 13.15 -5.40
N ARG A 101 12.62 13.67 -5.49
CA ARG A 101 12.94 14.79 -6.40
C ARG A 101 12.92 14.36 -7.87
N LEU A 102 13.23 13.09 -8.13
CA LEU A 102 13.21 12.47 -9.45
C LEU A 102 11.80 12.04 -9.90
N GLY A 103 10.78 12.29 -9.09
CA GLY A 103 9.37 12.06 -9.44
C GLY A 103 8.80 10.71 -9.01
N PHE A 104 9.54 9.93 -8.22
CA PHE A 104 9.01 8.71 -7.58
C PHE A 104 7.90 9.07 -6.59
N GLN A 105 6.91 8.20 -6.51
CA GLN A 105 5.77 8.37 -5.61
C GLN A 105 6.18 8.13 -4.16
N LEU A 106 5.85 9.11 -3.31
CA LEU A 106 6.05 9.03 -1.86
C LEU A 106 4.70 9.09 -1.15
N ALA A 107 4.49 8.18 -0.21
CA ALA A 107 3.39 8.22 0.73
C ALA A 107 3.64 9.26 1.83
N ASP A 108 2.56 9.68 2.50
CA ASP A 108 2.66 10.54 3.68
C ASP A 108 3.11 9.76 4.93
N ASN A 109 3.37 10.52 6.00
CA ASN A 109 3.89 9.96 7.24
C ASN A 109 2.88 9.07 7.97
N LYS A 110 1.58 9.37 7.88
CA LYS A 110 0.51 8.56 8.52
C LYS A 110 0.37 7.21 7.83
N THR A 111 0.37 7.22 6.50
CA THR A 111 0.40 6.03 5.65
C THR A 111 1.64 5.20 5.97
N CYS A 112 2.83 5.81 5.98
CA CYS A 112 4.08 5.11 6.28
C CYS A 112 4.04 4.40 7.63
N ALA A 113 3.56 5.06 8.68
CA ALA A 113 3.48 4.46 10.00
C ALA A 113 2.41 3.37 10.08
N THR A 114 1.26 3.57 9.42
CA THR A 114 0.17 2.61 9.37
C THR A 114 0.59 1.33 8.64
N VAL A 115 1.14 1.45 7.44
CA VAL A 115 1.67 0.29 6.69
C VAL A 115 2.87 -0.32 7.44
N GLY A 116 3.70 0.52 8.07
CA GLY A 116 4.84 0.09 8.85
C GLY A 116 4.50 -0.75 10.07
N VAL A 117 3.44 -0.41 10.80
CA VAL A 117 3.01 -1.21 11.95
C VAL A 117 2.48 -2.57 11.50
N LEU A 118 1.74 -2.63 10.39
CA LEU A 118 1.27 -3.88 9.81
C LEU A 118 2.43 -4.76 9.30
N TYR A 119 3.46 -4.15 8.73
CA TYR A 119 4.70 -4.84 8.39
C TYR A 119 5.39 -5.44 9.62
N ASN A 120 5.53 -4.65 10.70
CA ASN A 120 6.15 -5.11 11.95
C ASN A 120 5.40 -6.26 12.62
N HIS A 121 4.07 -6.36 12.42
CA HIS A 121 3.24 -7.49 12.83
C HIS A 121 3.25 -8.66 11.83
N GLY A 122 4.02 -8.58 10.76
CA GLY A 122 4.23 -9.67 9.80
C GLY A 122 3.12 -9.85 8.77
N LEU A 123 2.17 -8.92 8.64
CA LEU A 123 0.99 -9.10 7.78
C LEU A 123 1.35 -9.40 6.31
N PHE A 124 2.28 -8.63 5.73
CA PHE A 124 2.68 -8.80 4.32
C PHE A 124 3.46 -10.10 4.08
N ALA A 125 4.25 -10.53 5.07
CA ALA A 125 4.95 -11.81 5.03
C ALA A 125 3.95 -12.98 5.12
N ALA A 126 2.90 -12.84 5.94
CA ALA A 126 1.82 -13.82 6.10
C ALA A 126 0.82 -13.85 4.92
N GLY A 127 0.96 -12.95 3.93
CA GLY A 127 0.15 -12.95 2.70
C GLY A 127 -0.90 -11.85 2.58
N ALA A 128 -0.98 -10.91 3.53
CA ALA A 128 -1.78 -9.69 3.34
C ALA A 128 -1.19 -8.86 2.20
N VAL A 129 -2.03 -8.12 1.47
CA VAL A 129 -1.66 -7.40 0.25
C VAL A 129 -2.11 -5.95 0.39
N LEU A 130 -1.19 -5.00 0.17
CA LEU A 130 -1.55 -3.61 -0.04
C LEU A 130 -2.21 -3.49 -1.41
N VAL A 131 -3.44 -2.95 -1.44
CA VAL A 131 -4.18 -2.70 -2.68
C VAL A 131 -4.52 -1.23 -2.82
N GLY A 132 -5.43 -0.88 -3.73
CA GLY A 132 -5.90 0.48 -3.89
C GLY A 132 -4.84 1.45 -4.41
N SER A 133 -4.95 2.71 -3.99
CA SER A 133 -4.17 3.81 -4.57
C SER A 133 -2.69 3.78 -4.16
N HIS A 134 -2.39 3.29 -2.96
CA HIS A 134 -1.00 3.12 -2.53
C HIS A 134 -0.32 1.97 -3.26
N ALA A 135 -1.01 0.86 -3.55
CA ALA A 135 -0.45 -0.19 -4.40
C ALA A 135 -0.15 0.31 -5.82
N TYR A 136 -1.02 1.14 -6.40
CA TYR A 136 -0.73 1.80 -7.68
C TYR A 136 0.54 2.65 -7.62
N ALA A 137 0.73 3.45 -6.57
CA ALA A 137 1.93 4.25 -6.39
C ALA A 137 3.21 3.39 -6.29
N VAL A 138 3.14 2.24 -5.60
CA VAL A 138 4.26 1.29 -5.52
C VAL A 138 4.52 0.64 -6.88
N LEU A 139 3.47 0.28 -7.63
CA LEU A 139 3.58 -0.25 -8.99
C LEU A 139 4.26 0.74 -9.93
N LEU A 140 3.90 2.03 -9.90
CA LEU A 140 4.56 3.06 -10.71
C LEU A 140 6.07 3.11 -10.45
N ASN A 141 6.47 3.15 -9.17
CA ASN A 141 7.87 3.17 -8.77
C ASN A 141 8.61 1.90 -9.22
N MET A 142 8.00 0.74 -9.02
CA MET A 142 8.56 -0.56 -9.39
C MET A 142 8.76 -0.71 -10.91
N LEU A 143 7.83 -0.15 -11.69
CA LEU A 143 7.87 -0.17 -13.15
C LEU A 143 8.75 0.95 -13.73
N GLY A 144 9.37 1.79 -12.88
CA GLY A 144 10.22 2.88 -13.33
C GLY A 144 9.46 3.94 -14.13
N ILE A 145 8.19 4.19 -13.80
CA ILE A 145 7.38 5.21 -14.48
C ILE A 145 6.80 6.25 -13.51
N GLN A 146 6.70 7.48 -13.99
CA GLN A 146 6.02 8.58 -13.34
C GLN A 146 4.67 8.84 -14.02
N ALA A 147 3.61 8.90 -13.24
CA ALA A 147 2.27 9.27 -13.72
C ALA A 147 1.64 10.32 -12.79
N VAL A 148 0.43 10.74 -13.11
CA VAL A 148 -0.34 11.68 -12.27
C VAL A 148 -0.48 11.11 -10.86
N ALA A 149 0.03 11.86 -9.88
CA ALA A 149 -0.06 11.49 -8.49
C ALA A 149 -1.50 11.68 -7.98
N TYR A 150 -2.08 10.64 -7.40
CA TYR A 150 -3.36 10.73 -6.72
C TYR A 150 -3.12 10.84 -5.22
N ARG A 151 -3.59 11.94 -4.62
CA ARG A 151 -3.73 11.99 -3.16
C ARG A 151 -4.84 11.02 -2.75
N THR A 152 -4.57 10.24 -1.72
CA THR A 152 -5.47 9.24 -1.16
C THR A 152 -5.29 9.30 0.35
N GLU A 153 -6.39 9.18 1.09
CA GLU A 153 -6.37 9.16 2.55
C GLU A 153 -6.70 7.73 3.05
N ASP A 154 -6.68 6.77 2.12
CA ASP A 154 -7.28 5.44 2.23
C ASP A 154 -6.13 4.42 2.13
N VAL A 155 -5.94 3.62 3.17
CA VAL A 155 -5.03 2.46 3.17
C VAL A 155 -5.83 1.19 3.06
N ASP A 156 -5.86 0.60 1.87
CA ASP A 156 -6.58 -0.64 1.59
C ASP A 156 -5.68 -1.86 1.81
N ILE A 157 -6.05 -2.73 2.76
CA ILE A 157 -5.36 -3.99 3.03
C ILE A 157 -6.28 -5.15 2.68
N ALA A 158 -5.84 -6.00 1.76
CA ALA A 158 -6.58 -7.16 1.31
C ALA A 158 -5.99 -8.46 1.86
N ARG A 159 -6.86 -9.41 2.18
CA ARG A 159 -6.50 -10.73 2.73
C ARG A 159 -7.20 -11.82 1.92
N GLY A 160 -6.41 -12.62 1.19
CA GLY A 160 -6.93 -13.68 0.30
C GLY A 160 -7.18 -15.01 1.00
N HIS A 161 -6.42 -15.32 2.04
CA HIS A 161 -6.52 -16.53 2.86
C HIS A 161 -6.23 -16.18 4.32
N PRO A 162 -6.53 -17.08 5.28
CA PRO A 162 -6.13 -16.89 6.68
C PRO A 162 -4.65 -16.57 6.83
N LEU A 163 -4.33 -15.58 7.66
CA LEU A 163 -2.95 -15.15 7.92
C LEU A 163 -2.40 -15.87 9.15
N ALA A 164 -1.25 -16.52 9.01
CA ALA A 164 -0.53 -17.13 10.12
C ALA A 164 0.27 -16.04 10.87
N LEU A 165 -0.38 -15.35 11.81
CA LEU A 165 0.21 -14.26 12.59
C LEU A 165 0.53 -14.69 14.03
N ALA A 166 1.58 -14.12 14.59
CA ALA A 166 1.93 -14.25 16.00
C ALA A 166 1.83 -12.87 16.69
N GLY A 167 1.50 -12.86 17.98
CA GLY A 167 1.51 -11.62 18.78
C GLY A 167 0.42 -10.61 18.44
N VAL A 168 -0.73 -11.05 17.91
CA VAL A 168 -1.90 -10.19 17.65
C VAL A 168 -2.42 -9.62 18.98
N PRO A 169 -2.53 -8.28 19.14
CA PRO A 169 -3.08 -7.65 20.35
C PRO A 169 -4.52 -8.09 20.66
N ASP A 170 -4.93 -7.99 21.92
CA ASP A 170 -6.29 -8.38 22.38
C ASP A 170 -7.41 -7.64 21.63
N ASP A 171 -7.21 -6.36 21.31
CA ASP A 171 -8.10 -5.55 20.46
C ASP A 171 -7.79 -5.67 18.95
N GLY A 172 -7.05 -6.69 18.55
CA GLY A 172 -6.90 -7.10 17.15
C GLY A 172 -6.17 -6.11 16.26
N LEU A 173 -6.67 -5.97 15.03
CA LEU A 173 -6.17 -5.01 14.04
C LEU A 173 -6.21 -3.57 14.57
N LEU A 174 -7.27 -3.18 15.30
CA LEU A 174 -7.36 -1.85 15.91
C LEU A 174 -6.21 -1.61 16.89
N GLY A 175 -5.87 -2.64 17.68
CA GLY A 175 -4.71 -2.62 18.58
C GLY A 175 -3.39 -2.38 17.87
N MET A 176 -3.18 -3.08 16.75
CA MET A 176 -1.99 -2.86 15.91
C MET A 176 -1.95 -1.42 15.40
N LEU A 177 -3.06 -0.90 14.85
CA LEU A 177 -3.14 0.45 14.30
C LEU A 177 -2.86 1.52 15.35
N ARG A 178 -3.33 1.35 16.59
CA ARG A 178 -3.09 2.29 17.70
C ARG A 178 -1.62 2.39 18.11
N GLN A 179 -0.80 1.38 17.85
CA GLN A 179 0.65 1.43 18.13
C GLN A 179 1.38 2.47 17.24
N THR A 180 0.76 2.97 16.18
CA THR A 180 1.28 4.11 15.41
C THR A 180 1.31 5.43 16.20
N GLY A 181 0.58 5.49 17.32
CA GLY A 181 0.30 6.72 18.06
C GLY A 181 -0.83 7.56 17.45
N ILE A 182 -1.43 7.13 16.34
CA ILE A 182 -2.64 7.74 15.77
C ILE A 182 -3.86 7.20 16.54
N ALA A 183 -4.76 8.10 16.91
CA ALA A 183 -6.00 7.76 17.61
C ALA A 183 -7.01 7.11 16.65
N PHE A 184 -6.79 5.85 16.31
CA PHE A 184 -7.72 5.05 15.49
C PHE A 184 -8.94 4.59 16.28
N VAL A 185 -10.08 4.64 15.61
CA VAL A 185 -11.37 4.09 16.03
C VAL A 185 -12.01 3.33 14.88
N GLU A 186 -12.88 2.39 15.22
CA GLU A 186 -13.74 1.72 14.26
C GLU A 186 -14.76 2.71 13.66
N VAL A 187 -15.02 2.57 12.37
CA VAL A 187 -16.08 3.29 11.67
C VAL A 187 -17.37 2.48 11.82
N PRO A 188 -18.41 3.00 12.49
CA PRO A 188 -19.69 2.30 12.60
C PRO A 188 -20.29 2.04 11.22
N GLY A 189 -20.91 0.88 11.06
CA GLY A 189 -21.70 0.54 9.86
C GLY A 189 -22.92 1.46 9.69
N LEU A 190 -23.58 1.33 8.53
CA LEU A 190 -24.85 2.04 8.29
C LEU A 190 -25.93 1.60 9.28
N HIS A 191 -25.91 0.31 9.62
CA HIS A 191 -26.76 -0.26 10.66
C HIS A 191 -25.97 -0.43 11.96
N PRO A 192 -26.46 0.05 13.12
CA PRO A 192 -25.73 -0.05 14.40
C PRO A 192 -25.36 -1.47 14.85
N ALA A 193 -26.04 -2.49 14.32
CA ALA A 193 -25.76 -3.89 14.61
C ALA A 193 -24.69 -4.51 13.69
N GLU A 194 -24.31 -3.83 12.62
CA GLU A 194 -23.28 -4.31 11.69
C GLU A 194 -21.89 -4.03 12.28
N PRO A 195 -20.98 -5.03 12.24
CA PRO A 195 -19.63 -4.83 12.73
C PRO A 195 -18.83 -3.92 11.79
N ALA A 196 -17.91 -3.16 12.36
CA ALA A 196 -17.04 -2.26 11.61
C ALA A 196 -16.03 -3.04 10.74
N THR A 197 -15.82 -2.56 9.51
CA THR A 197 -14.82 -3.09 8.56
C THR A 197 -13.71 -2.11 8.22
N SER A 198 -13.85 -0.88 8.70
CA SER A 198 -12.97 0.25 8.44
C SER A 198 -12.57 0.91 9.74
N PHE A 199 -11.37 1.49 9.75
CA PHE A 199 -10.79 2.19 10.90
C PHE A 199 -10.40 3.59 10.47
N THR A 200 -10.80 4.60 11.23
CA THR A 200 -10.50 6.00 10.93
C THR A 200 -9.77 6.65 12.08
N GLN A 201 -9.00 7.69 11.77
CA GLN A 201 -8.49 8.59 12.80
C GLN A 201 -9.65 9.41 13.40
N ILE A 202 -9.69 9.54 14.74
CA ILE A 202 -10.63 10.43 15.42
C ILE A 202 -10.43 11.89 14.97
N GLY A 203 -11.55 12.60 14.76
CA GLY A 203 -11.58 14.02 14.48
C GLY A 203 -11.86 14.32 13.00
N PRO A 204 -11.47 15.50 12.48
CA PRO A 204 -11.80 15.92 11.12
C PRO A 204 -10.96 15.23 10.03
N SER A 205 -9.99 14.39 10.42
CA SER A 205 -9.13 13.65 9.50
C SER A 205 -9.96 12.63 8.72
N ARG A 206 -9.75 12.58 7.42
CA ARG A 206 -10.35 11.57 6.52
C ARG A 206 -9.47 10.33 6.36
N PHE A 207 -8.35 10.27 7.09
CA PHE A 207 -7.43 9.13 7.05
C PHE A 207 -8.07 7.85 7.58
N HIS A 208 -8.19 6.84 6.73
CA HIS A 208 -8.81 5.56 7.06
C HIS A 208 -8.06 4.35 6.51
N VAL A 209 -8.33 3.21 7.13
CA VAL A 209 -7.80 1.89 6.79
C VAL A 209 -8.97 0.96 6.56
N ASP A 210 -9.00 0.31 5.40
CA ASP A 210 -10.03 -0.65 5.03
C ASP A 210 -9.45 -2.06 5.01
N LEU A 211 -10.13 -2.99 5.67
CA LEU A 211 -9.83 -4.42 5.59
C LEU A 211 -10.74 -5.09 4.56
N LEU A 212 -10.15 -5.69 3.54
CA LEU A 212 -10.85 -6.24 2.38
C LEU A 212 -10.59 -7.74 2.22
N VAL A 213 -11.60 -8.48 1.80
CA VAL A 213 -11.48 -9.91 1.46
C VAL A 213 -12.17 -10.23 0.13
N PRO A 214 -11.80 -11.30 -0.57
CA PRO A 214 -12.55 -11.77 -1.73
C PRO A 214 -14.00 -12.14 -1.35
N ALA A 215 -14.97 -11.59 -2.07
CA ALA A 215 -16.35 -12.05 -1.97
C ALA A 215 -16.50 -13.47 -2.55
N ARG A 216 -17.31 -14.30 -1.87
CA ARG A 216 -17.69 -15.63 -2.36
C ARG A 216 -18.75 -15.56 -3.46
N THR A 217 -19.58 -14.52 -3.43
CA THR A 217 -20.58 -14.19 -4.45
C THR A 217 -20.21 -12.85 -5.11
N GLN A 218 -21.07 -12.33 -5.99
CA GLN A 218 -20.89 -10.99 -6.58
C GLN A 218 -21.42 -9.87 -5.68
N ASP A 219 -21.87 -10.19 -4.47
CA ASP A 219 -22.43 -9.23 -3.53
C ASP A 219 -21.36 -8.73 -2.56
N ILE A 220 -21.54 -7.48 -2.11
CA ILE A 220 -20.74 -6.92 -1.02
C ILE A 220 -21.32 -7.44 0.27
N ALA A 221 -20.46 -7.97 1.14
CA ALA A 221 -20.85 -8.50 2.44
C ALA A 221 -19.82 -8.17 3.50
N ILE A 222 -20.20 -8.23 4.77
CA ILE A 222 -19.28 -8.15 5.88
C ILE A 222 -18.91 -9.57 6.32
N VAL A 223 -17.62 -9.86 6.43
CA VAL A 223 -17.11 -11.20 6.75
C VAL A 223 -16.15 -11.12 7.94
N PRO A 224 -16.25 -12.02 8.92
CA PRO A 224 -15.30 -12.06 10.03
C PRO A 224 -13.90 -12.46 9.57
N VAL A 225 -12.88 -11.85 10.19
CA VAL A 225 -11.47 -12.19 10.03
C VAL A 225 -10.90 -12.53 11.42
N PRO A 226 -11.13 -13.76 11.91
CA PRO A 226 -10.87 -14.11 13.30
C PRO A 226 -9.42 -13.91 13.74
N GLU A 227 -8.44 -14.19 12.87
CA GLU A 227 -7.02 -14.03 13.18
C GLU A 227 -6.60 -12.57 13.38
N LEU A 228 -7.38 -11.62 12.89
CA LEU A 228 -7.19 -10.18 13.11
C LEU A 228 -8.16 -9.62 14.16
N ARG A 229 -9.04 -10.47 14.72
CA ARG A 229 -10.14 -10.07 15.61
C ARG A 229 -10.93 -8.88 15.06
N ALA A 230 -11.18 -8.89 13.75
CA ALA A 230 -11.80 -7.80 13.00
C ALA A 230 -12.83 -8.35 12.00
N HIS A 231 -13.55 -7.45 11.34
CA HIS A 231 -14.38 -7.78 10.19
C HIS A 231 -13.83 -7.08 8.94
N ALA A 232 -14.16 -7.62 7.78
CA ALA A 232 -13.69 -7.12 6.50
C ALA A 232 -14.86 -6.95 5.53
N THR A 233 -14.70 -6.00 4.61
CA THR A 233 -15.60 -5.86 3.47
C THR A 233 -15.22 -6.87 2.40
N ALA A 234 -16.13 -7.79 2.10
CA ALA A 234 -15.98 -8.74 1.01
C ALA A 234 -16.30 -8.05 -0.33
N LEU A 235 -15.33 -8.04 -1.25
CA LEU A 235 -15.47 -7.36 -2.54
C LEU A 235 -15.43 -8.34 -3.72
N PRO A 236 -16.35 -8.20 -4.70
CA PRO A 236 -16.33 -8.98 -5.92
C PRO A 236 -15.02 -8.79 -6.70
N TYR A 237 -14.54 -9.88 -7.30
CA TYR A 237 -13.33 -9.91 -8.14
C TYR A 237 -12.01 -9.55 -7.44
N LEU A 238 -12.02 -9.27 -6.13
CA LEU A 238 -10.79 -9.06 -5.38
C LEU A 238 -9.91 -10.31 -5.38
N GLY A 239 -10.50 -11.51 -5.37
CA GLY A 239 -9.74 -12.78 -5.45
C GLY A 239 -8.84 -12.87 -6.69
N TYR A 240 -9.31 -12.37 -7.84
CA TYR A 240 -8.48 -12.29 -9.06
C TYR A 240 -7.28 -11.37 -8.87
N LEU A 241 -7.39 -10.30 -8.08
CA LEU A 241 -6.26 -9.41 -7.83
C LEU A 241 -5.22 -10.05 -6.90
N LEU A 242 -5.65 -10.88 -5.95
CA LEU A 242 -4.79 -11.43 -4.89
C LEU A 242 -4.07 -12.73 -5.26
N GLU A 243 -4.42 -13.38 -6.37
CA GLU A 243 -3.88 -14.68 -6.74
C GLU A 243 -2.43 -14.61 -7.28
N ASN A 244 -1.98 -13.46 -7.81
CA ASN A 244 -0.57 -13.24 -8.16
C ASN A 244 -0.10 -11.93 -7.54
N THR A 245 0.87 -12.05 -6.62
CA THR A 245 1.37 -10.94 -5.82
C THR A 245 2.88 -11.02 -5.69
N GLN A 246 3.51 -9.89 -5.44
CA GLN A 246 4.96 -9.75 -5.31
C GLN A 246 5.32 -8.79 -4.17
N MET A 247 6.51 -8.96 -3.62
CA MET A 247 7.06 -8.02 -2.65
C MET A 247 7.65 -6.80 -3.37
N SER A 248 7.42 -5.62 -2.82
CA SER A 248 8.00 -4.36 -3.25
C SER A 248 8.12 -3.42 -2.04
N VAL A 249 8.32 -2.13 -2.26
CA VAL A 249 8.56 -1.16 -1.19
C VAL A 249 7.70 0.10 -1.33
N LEU A 250 6.99 0.44 -0.25
CA LEU A 250 6.33 1.73 -0.10
C LEU A 250 7.33 2.75 0.41
N LEU A 251 7.53 3.83 -0.35
CA LEU A 251 8.45 4.91 -0.01
C LEU A 251 7.71 6.03 0.72
N ALA A 252 8.34 6.59 1.76
CA ALA A 252 7.84 7.77 2.45
C ALA A 252 8.97 8.61 3.04
N ARG A 253 8.66 9.84 3.44
CA ARG A 253 9.67 10.77 3.99
C ARG A 253 10.38 10.26 5.24
N HIS A 254 9.72 9.40 6.02
CA HIS A 254 10.25 8.81 7.25
C HIS A 254 10.87 7.43 7.06
N GLY A 255 10.85 6.86 5.86
CA GLY A 255 11.47 5.55 5.61
C GLY A 255 10.81 4.79 4.46
N ALA A 256 11.21 3.53 4.35
CA ALA A 256 10.72 2.59 3.36
C ALA A 256 10.12 1.37 4.08
N VAL A 257 8.95 0.93 3.64
CA VAL A 257 8.22 -0.20 4.22
C VAL A 257 8.05 -1.28 3.16
N PRO A 258 8.63 -2.49 3.35
CA PRO A 258 8.35 -3.61 2.47
C PRO A 258 6.86 -3.99 2.52
N VAL A 259 6.26 -4.18 1.34
CA VAL A 259 4.84 -4.48 1.18
C VAL A 259 4.65 -5.55 0.12
N ARG A 260 3.59 -6.34 0.27
CA ARG A 260 3.11 -7.21 -0.80
C ARG A 260 2.08 -6.46 -1.62
N ILE A 261 2.22 -6.48 -2.94
CA ILE A 261 1.32 -5.81 -3.89
C ILE A 261 0.89 -6.80 -4.99
N PRO A 262 -0.23 -6.55 -5.67
CA PRO A 262 -0.63 -7.37 -6.80
C PRO A 262 0.28 -7.19 -8.02
N ASP A 263 0.19 -8.13 -8.96
CA ASP A 263 0.74 -7.96 -10.31
C ASP A 263 0.15 -6.73 -11.03
N ALA A 264 0.96 -6.07 -11.86
CA ALA A 264 0.58 -4.83 -12.55
C ALA A 264 -0.54 -5.01 -13.57
N ALA A 265 -0.49 -6.08 -14.38
CA ALA A 265 -1.50 -6.37 -15.40
C ALA A 265 -2.82 -6.78 -14.74
N ARG A 266 -2.75 -7.61 -13.69
CA ARG A 266 -3.93 -7.96 -12.89
C ARG A 266 -4.54 -6.74 -12.20
N PHE A 267 -3.73 -5.84 -11.67
CA PHE A 267 -4.20 -4.57 -11.11
C PHE A 267 -4.93 -3.74 -12.15
N ALA A 268 -4.36 -3.59 -13.35
CA ALA A 268 -4.96 -2.82 -14.43
C ALA A 268 -6.33 -3.38 -14.84
N LEU A 269 -6.43 -4.69 -15.08
CA LEU A 269 -7.70 -5.34 -15.44
C LEU A 269 -8.73 -5.28 -14.31
N HIS A 270 -8.29 -5.48 -13.06
CA HIS A 270 -9.17 -5.33 -11.91
C HIS A 270 -9.75 -3.91 -11.83
N LYS A 271 -8.94 -2.87 -12.10
CA LYS A 271 -9.40 -1.47 -12.17
C LYS A 271 -10.43 -1.21 -13.27
N LEU A 272 -10.30 -1.85 -14.44
CA LEU A 272 -11.35 -1.81 -15.47
C LEU A 272 -12.67 -2.39 -14.97
N VAL A 273 -12.61 -3.51 -14.26
CA VAL A 273 -13.79 -4.18 -13.72
C VAL A 273 -14.44 -3.33 -12.64
N VAL A 274 -13.71 -2.93 -11.60
CA VAL A 274 -14.28 -2.16 -10.48
C VAL A 274 -14.74 -0.77 -10.90
N GLY A 275 -14.08 -0.14 -11.87
CA GLY A 275 -14.52 1.12 -12.46
C GLY A 275 -15.94 1.05 -13.06
N ARG A 276 -16.37 -0.14 -13.52
CA ARG A 276 -17.72 -0.40 -14.05
C ARG A 276 -18.72 -0.89 -13.00
N LEU A 277 -18.27 -1.24 -11.80
CA LEU A 277 -19.14 -1.62 -10.68
C LEU A 277 -19.54 -0.43 -9.82
N ARG A 278 -18.80 0.68 -9.90
CA ARG A 278 -19.08 1.88 -9.10
C ARG A 278 -20.42 2.53 -9.49
N PRO A 279 -21.25 2.93 -8.51
CA PRO A 279 -22.44 3.71 -8.77
C PRO A 279 -22.12 5.06 -9.42
N ALA A 280 -23.11 5.67 -10.09
CA ALA A 280 -22.96 6.97 -10.75
C ALA A 280 -22.47 8.09 -9.80
N ALA A 281 -22.88 8.07 -8.54
CA ALA A 281 -22.42 9.01 -7.51
C ALA A 281 -20.90 8.95 -7.25
N MET A 282 -20.23 7.86 -7.63
CA MET A 282 -18.80 7.66 -7.50
C MET A 282 -18.03 7.88 -8.81
N HIS A 283 -18.58 8.69 -9.73
CA HIS A 283 -17.98 8.94 -11.05
C HIS A 283 -16.50 9.36 -10.98
N ALA A 284 -16.11 10.20 -10.03
CA ALA A 284 -14.72 10.61 -9.87
C ALA A 284 -13.78 9.43 -9.51
N LYS A 285 -14.25 8.51 -8.65
CA LYS A 285 -13.50 7.28 -8.30
C LYS A 285 -13.44 6.31 -9.48
N ALA A 286 -14.52 6.19 -10.26
CA ALA A 286 -14.55 5.36 -11.46
C ALA A 286 -13.56 5.89 -12.52
N SER A 287 -13.57 7.20 -12.78
CA SER A 287 -12.63 7.85 -13.70
C SER A 287 -11.18 7.66 -13.24
N LYS A 288 -10.91 7.82 -11.93
CA LYS A 288 -9.58 7.52 -11.35
C LYS A 288 -9.15 6.08 -11.60
N ASP A 289 -10.01 5.10 -11.34
CA ASP A 289 -9.68 3.69 -11.55
C ASP A 289 -9.36 3.40 -13.03
N LEU A 290 -10.15 3.95 -13.95
CA LEU A 290 -9.93 3.77 -15.39
C LEU A 290 -8.66 4.47 -15.89
N GLN A 291 -8.30 5.63 -15.34
CA GLN A 291 -7.04 6.32 -15.64
C GLN A 291 -5.82 5.53 -15.14
N GLN A 292 -5.90 4.96 -13.93
CA GLN A 292 -4.86 4.06 -13.41
C GLN A 292 -4.69 2.82 -14.29
N ALA A 293 -5.80 2.22 -14.72
CA ALA A 293 -5.78 1.08 -15.63
C ALA A 293 -5.13 1.44 -16.97
N ALA A 294 -5.57 2.53 -17.60
CA ALA A 294 -5.01 2.99 -18.88
C ALA A 294 -3.50 3.24 -18.78
N THR A 295 -3.05 3.86 -17.69
CA THR A 295 -1.62 4.15 -17.48
C THR A 295 -0.78 2.87 -17.42
N LEU A 296 -1.22 1.87 -16.65
CA LEU A 296 -0.48 0.60 -16.55
C LEU A 296 -0.54 -0.19 -17.86
N LEU A 297 -1.71 -0.26 -18.51
CA LEU A 297 -1.85 -0.95 -19.80
C LEU A 297 -0.94 -0.35 -20.87
N ALA A 298 -0.84 0.98 -20.92
CA ALA A 298 0.04 1.68 -21.84
C ALA A 298 1.51 1.24 -21.66
N MET A 299 2.01 1.28 -20.42
CA MET A 299 3.39 0.88 -20.11
C MET A 299 3.62 -0.62 -20.35
N LEU A 300 2.69 -1.48 -19.92
CA LEU A 300 2.82 -2.93 -20.06
C LEU A 300 2.91 -3.34 -21.53
N ALA A 301 2.10 -2.75 -22.40
CA ALA A 301 2.14 -3.05 -23.83
C ALA A 301 3.50 -2.71 -24.48
N GLU A 302 4.19 -1.69 -23.98
CA GLU A 302 5.49 -1.24 -24.51
C GLU A 302 6.67 -2.03 -23.93
N GLN A 303 6.65 -2.33 -22.64
CA GLN A 303 7.82 -2.85 -21.93
C GLN A 303 7.70 -4.32 -21.51
N ARG A 304 6.48 -4.86 -21.48
CA ARG A 304 6.17 -6.22 -21.01
C ARG A 304 5.11 -6.89 -21.91
N PRO A 305 5.41 -7.06 -23.21
CA PRO A 305 4.46 -7.66 -24.14
C PRO A 305 4.06 -9.08 -23.71
N GLY A 306 2.77 -9.39 -23.78
CA GLY A 306 2.18 -10.66 -23.33
C GLY A 306 1.50 -10.59 -21.95
N ASP A 307 1.96 -9.71 -21.05
CA ASP A 307 1.41 -9.64 -19.68
C ASP A 307 -0.09 -9.27 -19.65
N ILE A 308 -0.54 -8.43 -20.59
CA ILE A 308 -1.94 -8.01 -20.68
C ILE A 308 -2.81 -9.20 -21.08
N GLU A 309 -2.37 -9.96 -22.07
CA GLU A 309 -3.04 -11.14 -22.59
C GLU A 309 -3.13 -12.25 -21.54
N ASP A 310 -2.02 -12.54 -20.86
CA ASP A 310 -1.96 -13.54 -19.78
C ASP A 310 -2.90 -13.16 -18.63
N ALA A 311 -2.91 -11.89 -18.23
CA ALA A 311 -3.84 -11.39 -17.23
C ALA A 311 -5.31 -11.50 -17.71
N CYS A 312 -5.59 -11.26 -19.00
CA CYS A 312 -6.93 -11.42 -19.56
C CYS A 312 -7.39 -12.88 -19.56
N GLN A 313 -6.49 -13.83 -19.81
CA GLN A 313 -6.77 -15.27 -19.75
C GLN A 313 -7.19 -15.70 -18.34
N ALA A 314 -6.47 -15.21 -17.31
CA ALA A 314 -6.79 -15.49 -15.91
C ALA A 314 -8.07 -14.77 -15.40
N LEU A 315 -8.63 -13.83 -16.17
CA LEU A 315 -9.78 -13.05 -15.76
C LEU A 315 -11.08 -13.89 -15.78
N PRO A 316 -11.86 -13.97 -14.69
CA PRO A 316 -13.12 -14.71 -14.67
C PRO A 316 -14.09 -14.25 -15.76
N SER A 317 -14.86 -15.17 -16.33
CA SER A 317 -15.79 -14.90 -17.43
C SER A 317 -16.78 -13.75 -17.13
N ALA A 318 -17.31 -13.68 -15.91
CA ALA A 318 -18.18 -12.58 -15.47
C ALA A 318 -17.45 -11.21 -15.40
N ALA A 319 -16.17 -11.21 -14.99
CA ALA A 319 -15.33 -10.00 -14.98
C ALA A 319 -14.97 -9.54 -16.39
N ARG A 320 -14.76 -10.48 -17.33
CA ARG A 320 -14.42 -10.17 -18.72
C ARG A 320 -15.49 -9.32 -19.41
N ALA A 321 -16.77 -9.60 -19.16
CA ALA A 321 -17.86 -8.77 -19.67
C ALA A 321 -17.82 -7.33 -19.13
N LYS A 322 -17.52 -7.16 -17.83
CA LYS A 322 -17.37 -5.84 -17.20
C LYS A 322 -16.17 -5.09 -17.76
N ALA A 323 -15.02 -5.75 -17.93
CA ALA A 323 -13.82 -5.17 -18.52
C ALA A 323 -14.05 -4.71 -19.96
N ARG A 324 -14.75 -5.52 -20.78
CA ARG A 324 -15.16 -5.11 -22.15
C ARG A 324 -16.01 -3.84 -22.14
N GLY A 325 -16.90 -3.68 -21.16
CA GLY A 325 -17.70 -2.47 -20.99
C GLY A 325 -16.90 -1.20 -20.66
N ALA A 326 -15.63 -1.32 -20.27
CA ALA A 326 -14.71 -0.20 -20.04
C ALA A 326 -13.88 0.17 -21.28
N LEU A 327 -13.91 -0.65 -22.35
CA LEU A 327 -13.05 -0.48 -23.53
C LEU A 327 -13.24 0.86 -24.22
N SER A 328 -14.46 1.39 -24.32
CA SER A 328 -14.71 2.67 -24.99
C SER A 328 -13.97 3.82 -24.32
N PHE A 329 -13.94 3.83 -22.98
CA PHE A 329 -13.22 4.84 -22.21
C PHE A 329 -11.71 4.68 -22.34
N VAL A 330 -11.19 3.46 -22.17
CA VAL A 330 -9.74 3.24 -22.25
C VAL A 330 -9.24 3.50 -23.68
N LYS A 331 -10.04 3.16 -24.69
CA LYS A 331 -9.75 3.47 -26.09
C LYS A 331 -9.62 4.98 -26.32
N SER A 332 -10.47 5.82 -25.71
CA SER A 332 -10.34 7.27 -25.87
C SER A 332 -9.04 7.83 -25.28
N LEU A 333 -8.46 7.16 -24.27
CA LEU A 333 -7.18 7.53 -23.67
C LEU A 333 -5.97 6.96 -24.40
N LEU A 334 -6.06 5.74 -24.93
CA LEU A 334 -4.92 5.00 -25.47
C LEU A 334 -4.78 5.02 -26.98
N GLN A 335 -5.89 5.09 -27.75
CA GLN A 335 -5.87 4.77 -29.19
C GLN A 335 -4.89 5.61 -30.03
N ASN A 336 -4.62 6.85 -29.63
CA ASN A 336 -3.76 7.76 -30.39
C ASN A 336 -2.27 7.62 -30.03
N ALA A 337 -1.96 7.31 -28.77
CA ALA A 337 -0.59 7.32 -28.25
C ALA A 337 -0.04 5.92 -27.98
N HIS A 338 -0.91 4.96 -27.64
CA HIS A 338 -0.56 3.60 -27.24
C HIS A 338 -1.51 2.58 -27.89
N PRO A 339 -1.57 2.48 -29.23
CA PRO A 339 -2.48 1.56 -29.92
C PRO A 339 -2.24 0.09 -29.58
N ALA A 340 -0.97 -0.31 -29.37
CA ALA A 340 -0.59 -1.66 -28.98
C ALA A 340 -1.28 -2.12 -27.68
N ALA A 341 -1.51 -1.21 -26.72
CA ALA A 341 -2.21 -1.54 -25.49
C ALA A 341 -3.69 -1.87 -25.71
N ILE A 342 -4.33 -1.23 -26.70
CA ILE A 342 -5.70 -1.54 -27.08
C ILE A 342 -5.76 -2.88 -27.83
N GLU A 343 -4.82 -3.12 -28.73
CA GLU A 343 -4.72 -4.37 -29.48
C GLU A 343 -4.54 -5.57 -28.54
N ALA A 344 -3.56 -5.49 -27.64
CA ALA A 344 -3.31 -6.51 -26.61
C ALA A 344 -4.53 -6.76 -25.73
N LEU A 345 -5.16 -5.69 -25.23
CA LEU A 345 -6.36 -5.79 -24.41
C LEU A 345 -7.55 -6.39 -25.17
N GLN A 346 -7.77 -6.00 -26.42
CA GLN A 346 -8.85 -6.55 -27.25
C GLN A 346 -8.61 -8.02 -27.59
N ALA A 347 -7.38 -8.38 -27.95
CA ALA A 347 -7.00 -9.77 -28.22
C ALA A 347 -7.20 -10.63 -26.97
N GLY A 348 -6.64 -10.21 -25.83
CA GLY A 348 -6.77 -10.93 -24.56
C GLY A 348 -8.21 -11.08 -24.08
N LEU A 349 -9.02 -10.02 -24.18
CA LEU A 349 -10.44 -10.09 -23.80
C LEU A 349 -11.30 -10.86 -24.82
N SER A 350 -10.83 -11.12 -26.04
CA SER A 350 -11.58 -11.87 -27.07
C SER A 350 -11.22 -13.35 -27.12
N ALA A 351 -10.04 -13.73 -26.63
CA ALA A 351 -9.66 -15.13 -26.47
C ALA A 351 -10.71 -15.88 -25.65
N LYS A 352 -11.08 -17.10 -26.07
CA LYS A 352 -11.88 -18.00 -25.23
C LYS A 352 -11.02 -18.39 -24.02
N ALA A 353 -11.60 -18.32 -22.83
CA ALA A 353 -10.94 -18.75 -21.61
C ALA A 353 -10.68 -20.26 -21.65
#